data_AF-X0RE48-F1
#
_entry.id   AF-X0RE48-F1
#
_cell.length_a   1.000
_cell.length_b   1.000
_cell.length_c   1.000
_cell.angle_alpha   90.00
_cell.angle_beta   90.00
_cell.angle_gamma   90.00
#
_symmetry.space_group_name_H-M   'P 1'
#
loop_
_entity.id
_entity.type
_entity.pdbx_description
1 polymer ?
#
loop_
_entity_poly.entity_id
_entity_poly.type
_entity_poly.pdbx_seq_one_letter_code
_entity_poly.pdbx_strand_id
1 'polypeptide(L)'
;IYLACAPKSNASAKAVWAAVEDVRSGRTIPVPKHLRSTGYAGAKELGSGEGYRYPHDADDGIVPQDYLGVEKVYYTPTDRGAEAVIREYLARVRQRLQDAGEHQD
;
A
#
# COMPACT_ATOMS: atom_id res chain seq x y z
N ILE A 1 -34.22 0.51 3.04
CA ILE A 1 -34.02 0.78 4.49
C ILE A 1 -32.57 0.52 4.90
N TYR A 2 -32.01 -0.69 4.76
CA TYR A 2 -30.64 -1.01 5.20
C TYR A 2 -29.55 -0.01 4.73
N LEU A 3 -29.38 0.19 3.43
CA LEU A 3 -28.38 1.15 2.91
C LEU A 3 -28.64 2.60 3.37
N ALA A 4 -29.91 2.99 3.49
CA ALA A 4 -30.28 4.33 3.97
C ALA A 4 -29.82 4.56 5.42
N CYS A 5 -29.85 3.51 6.25
CA CYS A 5 -29.44 3.56 7.66
C CYS A 5 -27.95 3.23 7.90
N ALA A 6 -27.24 2.67 6.93
CA ALA A 6 -25.83 2.30 7.09
C ALA A 6 -24.90 3.53 7.32
N PRO A 7 -23.79 3.39 8.05
CA PRO A 7 -22.71 4.38 8.04
C PRO A 7 -22.26 4.66 6.60
N LYS A 8 -22.13 5.93 6.24
CA LYS A 8 -21.78 6.34 4.87
C LYS A 8 -20.29 6.63 4.78
N SER A 9 -19.62 6.11 3.76
CA SER A 9 -18.27 6.53 3.40
C SER A 9 -18.09 6.45 1.89
N ASN A 10 -17.40 7.44 1.33
CA ASN A 10 -16.89 7.40 -0.03
C ASN A 10 -15.35 7.42 -0.07
N ALA A 11 -14.69 7.13 1.05
CA ALA A 11 -13.23 7.20 1.17
C ALA A 11 -12.51 6.28 0.16
N SER A 12 -12.94 5.01 0.04
CA SER A 12 -12.36 4.08 -0.94
C SER A 12 -12.61 4.53 -2.38
N ALA A 13 -13.80 5.07 -2.68
CA ALA A 13 -14.11 5.60 -4.01
C ALA A 13 -13.19 6.77 -4.38
N LYS A 14 -13.03 7.75 -3.47
CA LYS A 14 -12.10 8.87 -3.64
C LYS A 14 -10.66 8.42 -3.80
N ALA A 15 -10.22 7.41 -3.04
CA ALA A 15 -8.87 6.86 -3.14
C ALA A 15 -8.60 6.29 -4.55
N VAL A 16 -9.53 5.48 -5.07
CA VAL A 16 -9.43 4.93 -6.43
C VAL A 16 -9.45 6.03 -7.48
N TRP A 17 -10.36 7.01 -7.36
CA TRP A 17 -10.41 8.12 -8.32
C TRP A 17 -9.12 8.93 -8.36
N ALA A 18 -8.52 9.20 -7.20
CA ALA A 18 -7.25 9.90 -7.12
C ALA A 18 -6.10 9.09 -7.75
N ALA A 19 -6.05 7.77 -7.51
CA ALA A 19 -5.05 6.90 -8.13
C ALA A 19 -5.23 6.81 -9.66
N VAL A 20 -6.47 6.72 -10.14
CA VAL A 20 -6.79 6.71 -11.58
C VAL A 20 -6.40 8.04 -12.23
N GLU A 21 -6.66 9.17 -11.57
CA GLU A 21 -6.29 10.47 -12.09
C GLU A 21 -4.77 10.64 -12.23
N ASP A 22 -4.00 10.13 -11.28
CA ASP A 22 -2.55 10.11 -11.37
C ASP A 22 -2.05 9.37 -12.60
N VAL A 23 -2.59 8.18 -12.86
CA VAL A 23 -2.27 7.40 -14.08
C VAL A 23 -2.65 8.16 -15.35
N ARG A 24 -3.84 8.76 -15.38
CA ARG A 24 -4.32 9.55 -16.54
C ARG A 24 -3.48 10.79 -16.79
N SER A 25 -2.97 11.43 -15.73
CA SER A 25 -2.11 12.60 -15.81
C SER A 25 -0.67 12.29 -16.26
N GLY A 26 -0.36 11.04 -16.61
CA GLY A 26 0.95 10.64 -17.09
C GLY A 26 2.01 10.51 -15.99
N ARG A 27 1.62 10.50 -14.71
CA ARG A 27 2.50 10.18 -13.59
C ARG A 27 2.68 8.67 -13.49
N THR A 28 3.34 8.08 -14.49
CA THR A 28 3.72 6.67 -14.45
C THR A 28 5.11 6.53 -13.84
N ILE A 29 5.19 5.68 -12.83
CA ILE A 29 6.44 5.32 -12.15
C ILE A 29 6.73 3.85 -12.42
N PRO A 30 8.01 3.47 -12.61
CA PRO A 30 8.35 2.08 -12.84
C PRO A 30 8.01 1.24 -11.60
N VAL A 31 7.56 0.01 -11.82
CA VAL A 31 7.37 -0.96 -10.72
C VAL A 31 8.72 -1.16 -10.01
N PRO A 32 8.77 -1.04 -8.66
CA PRO A 32 9.98 -1.33 -7.89
C PRO A 32 10.55 -2.72 -8.21
N LYS A 33 11.88 -2.86 -8.31
CA LYS A 33 12.53 -4.10 -8.78
C LYS A 33 12.11 -5.33 -7.99
N HIS A 34 12.07 -5.20 -6.66
CA HIS A 34 11.65 -6.26 -5.74
C HIS A 34 10.19 -6.67 -5.88
N LEU A 35 9.35 -5.91 -6.60
CA LEU A 35 7.96 -6.28 -6.91
C LEU A 35 7.76 -6.82 -8.32
N ARG A 36 8.81 -6.84 -9.15
CA ARG A 36 8.70 -7.34 -10.53
C ARG A 36 8.59 -8.86 -10.54
N SER A 37 7.85 -9.38 -11.51
CA SER A 37 7.73 -10.83 -11.73
C SER A 37 9.11 -11.46 -11.97
N THR A 38 9.29 -12.67 -11.45
CA THR A 38 10.51 -13.47 -11.61
C THR A 38 10.36 -14.61 -12.61
N GLY A 39 9.14 -14.83 -13.13
CA GLY A 39 8.78 -16.01 -13.92
C GLY A 39 9.11 -15.95 -15.41
N TYR A 40 9.84 -14.95 -15.90
CA TYR A 40 10.15 -14.78 -17.32
C TYR A 40 11.66 -14.88 -17.61
N ALA A 41 12.02 -15.24 -18.84
CA ALA A 41 13.42 -15.35 -19.26
C ALA A 41 14.12 -13.99 -19.18
N GLY A 42 15.29 -13.92 -18.54
CA GLY A 42 16.00 -12.66 -18.31
C GLY A 42 15.69 -11.98 -16.98
N ALA A 43 14.75 -12.50 -16.16
CA ALA A 43 14.34 -11.86 -14.91
C ALA A 43 15.50 -11.73 -13.91
N LYS A 44 16.36 -12.76 -13.82
CA LYS A 44 17.52 -12.76 -12.92
C LYS A 44 18.57 -11.75 -13.37
N GLU A 45 18.86 -11.70 -14.66
CA GLU A 45 19.83 -10.78 -15.25
C GLU A 45 19.40 -9.31 -15.09
N LEU A 46 18.09 -9.05 -15.08
CA LEU A 46 17.51 -7.72 -14.86
C LEU A 46 17.31 -7.36 -13.38
N GLY A 47 17.61 -8.28 -12.46
CA GLY A 47 17.40 -8.13 -11.02
C GLY A 47 15.92 -7.99 -10.62
N SER A 48 15.02 -8.60 -11.37
CA SER A 48 13.59 -8.63 -11.04
C SER A 48 13.35 -9.52 -9.83
N GLY A 49 12.57 -9.03 -8.87
CA GLY A 49 12.28 -9.71 -7.60
C GLY A 49 13.42 -9.68 -6.58
N GLU A 50 14.61 -9.18 -6.94
CA GLU A 50 15.71 -9.04 -5.98
C GLU A 50 15.33 -8.07 -4.86
N GLY A 51 15.53 -8.50 -3.61
CA GLY A 51 15.18 -7.72 -2.43
C GLY A 51 13.71 -7.83 -1.99
N TYR A 52 12.90 -8.67 -2.63
CA TYR A 52 11.52 -8.93 -2.20
C TYR A 52 11.48 -9.48 -0.78
N ARG A 53 10.71 -8.83 0.09
CA ARG A 53 10.39 -9.29 1.44
C ARG A 53 9.02 -9.95 1.43
N TYR A 54 8.95 -11.22 1.79
CA TYR A 54 7.71 -11.97 1.88
C TYR A 54 7.01 -11.65 3.22
N PRO A 55 5.83 -10.98 3.22
CA PRO A 55 5.23 -10.50 4.47
C PRO A 55 4.88 -11.60 5.48
N HIS A 56 4.62 -12.83 5.02
CA HIS A 56 4.27 -13.93 5.91
C HIS A 56 5.45 -14.46 6.74
N ASP A 57 6.68 -14.08 6.41
CA ASP A 57 7.86 -14.41 7.22
C ASP A 57 8.07 -13.41 8.37
N ALA A 58 7.32 -12.30 8.41
CA ALA A 58 7.35 -11.33 9.52
C ALA A 58 6.30 -11.71 10.58
N ASP A 59 6.68 -11.66 11.86
CA ASP A 59 5.82 -12.03 13.00
C ASP A 59 4.47 -11.31 13.03
N ASP A 60 4.45 -10.04 12.59
CA ASP A 60 3.25 -9.19 12.54
C ASP A 60 2.64 -9.09 11.13
N GLY A 61 3.22 -9.78 10.14
CA GLY A 61 2.81 -9.71 8.74
C GLY A 61 3.17 -8.39 8.03
N ILE A 62 4.03 -7.54 8.62
CA ILE A 62 4.36 -6.21 8.11
C ILE A 62 5.86 -6.13 7.81
N VAL A 63 6.20 -5.81 6.56
CA VAL A 63 7.60 -5.63 6.13
C VAL A 63 7.87 -4.20 5.67
N PRO A 64 9.00 -3.57 6.07
CA PRO A 64 9.39 -2.27 5.56
C PRO A 64 9.95 -2.43 4.15
N GLN A 65 9.06 -2.23 3.18
CA GLN A 65 9.33 -2.34 1.76
C GLN A 65 8.49 -1.29 1.01
N ASP A 66 9.07 -0.64 0.01
CA ASP A 66 8.35 0.29 -0.85
C ASP A 66 7.43 -0.46 -1.83
N TYR A 67 6.13 -0.19 -1.78
CA TYR A 67 5.16 -0.81 -2.68
C TYR A 67 4.75 0.07 -3.85
N LEU A 68 4.93 1.39 -3.73
CA LEU A 68 4.37 2.34 -4.67
C LEU A 68 5.44 2.97 -5.55
N GLY A 69 6.66 3.19 -5.06
CA GLY A 69 7.72 3.91 -5.79
C GLY A 69 7.68 5.43 -5.59
N VAL A 70 6.70 5.95 -4.84
CA VAL A 70 6.52 7.37 -4.49
C VAL A 70 5.87 7.51 -3.13
N GLU A 71 6.15 8.62 -2.45
CA GLU A 71 5.51 8.99 -1.20
C GLU A 71 4.10 9.55 -1.47
N LYS A 72 3.08 8.67 -1.43
CA LYS A 72 1.69 9.08 -1.62
C LYS A 72 0.70 8.24 -0.83
N VAL A 73 -0.34 8.90 -0.31
CA VAL A 73 -1.46 8.26 0.40
C VAL A 73 -2.76 8.59 -0.32
N TYR A 74 -3.45 7.55 -0.82
CA TYR A 74 -4.74 7.70 -1.48
C TYR A 74 -5.92 7.43 -0.55
N TYR A 75 -5.80 6.40 0.30
CA TYR A 75 -6.89 5.96 1.16
C TYR A 75 -6.76 6.53 2.57
N THR A 76 -7.72 7.39 2.90
CA THR A 76 -7.89 8.00 4.23
C THR A 76 -9.24 7.56 4.79
N PRO A 77 -9.31 6.43 5.54
CA PRO A 77 -10.55 5.93 6.09
C PRO A 77 -11.22 6.94 7.03
N THR A 78 -12.54 6.90 7.08
CA THR A 78 -13.30 7.70 8.04
C THR A 78 -13.39 6.99 9.39
N ASP A 79 -13.97 7.65 10.37
CA ASP A 79 -14.22 7.13 11.73
C ASP A 79 -15.59 6.44 11.86
N ARG A 80 -16.28 6.18 10.75
CA ARG A 80 -17.65 5.66 10.72
C ARG A 80 -17.68 4.17 10.45
N GLY A 81 -18.46 3.44 11.25
CA GLY A 81 -18.68 2.00 11.05
C GLY A 81 -17.37 1.21 11.06
N ALA A 82 -17.21 0.28 10.12
CA ALA A 82 -16.02 -0.58 10.03
C ALA A 82 -14.73 0.18 9.69
N GLU A 83 -14.82 1.38 9.09
CA GLU A 83 -13.61 2.15 8.74
C GLU A 83 -12.84 2.64 9.97
N ALA A 84 -13.48 2.78 11.13
CA ALA A 84 -12.78 3.14 12.36
C ALA A 84 -11.69 2.10 12.72
N VAL A 85 -12.03 0.81 12.64
CA VAL A 85 -11.09 -0.30 12.88
C VAL A 85 -9.98 -0.31 11.83
N ILE A 86 -10.33 -0.07 10.56
CA ILE A 86 -9.34 0.02 9.47
C ILE A 86 -8.38 1.20 9.70
N ARG A 87 -8.90 2.34 10.16
CA ARG A 87 -8.09 3.52 10.48
C ARG A 87 -7.07 3.22 11.57
N GLU A 88 -7.48 2.57 12.64
CA GLU A 88 -6.59 2.16 13.74
C GLU A 88 -5.53 1.16 13.26
N TYR A 89 -5.94 0.16 12.47
CA TYR A 89 -5.01 -0.79 11.85
C TYR A 89 -3.95 -0.09 10.99
N LEU A 90 -4.37 0.79 10.07
CA LEU A 90 -3.46 1.52 9.20
C LEU A 90 -2.53 2.48 9.97
N ALA A 91 -2.99 3.05 11.08
CA ALA A 91 -2.13 3.85 11.96
C ALA A 91 -1.03 2.98 12.59
N ARG A 92 -1.38 1.79 13.09
CA ARG A 92 -0.40 0.84 13.63
C ARG A 92 0.61 0.39 12.57
N VAL A 93 0.15 0.08 11.36
CA VAL A 93 1.03 -0.28 10.24
C VAL A 93 2.01 0.85 9.93
N ARG A 94 1.54 2.10 9.87
CA ARG A 94 2.41 3.27 9.60
C ARG A 94 3.44 3.47 10.69
N GLN A 95 3.05 3.41 11.96
CA GLN A 95 3.98 3.51 13.07
C GLN A 95 5.03 2.41 13.00
N ARG A 96 4.60 1.15 12.82
CA ARG A 96 5.49 0.00 12.69
C ARG A 96 6.52 0.14 11.56
N LEU A 97 6.13 0.76 10.45
CA LEU A 97 7.00 1.04 9.31
C LEU A 97 7.96 2.21 9.57
N GLN A 98 7.53 3.23 10.32
CA GLN A 98 8.40 4.34 10.76
C GLN A 98 9.49 3.82 11.70
N ASP A 99 9.12 3.05 12.72
CA ASP A 99 10.06 2.46 13.68
C ASP A 99 11.11 1.57 12.97
N ALA A 100 10.69 0.84 11.94
CA ALA A 100 11.60 0.01 11.14
C ALA A 100 12.61 0.82 10.29
N GLY A 101 12.24 2.04 9.88
CA GLY A 101 13.11 2.94 9.12
C GLY A 101 14.18 3.58 10.01
N GLU A 102 13.82 3.98 11.23
CA GLU A 102 14.74 4.57 12.21
C GLU A 102 15.83 3.60 12.71
N HIS A 103 15.61 2.28 12.59
CA HIS A 103 16.58 1.25 12.96
C HIS A 103 17.49 0.79 11.81
N GLN A 104 17.37 1.38 10.61
CA GLN A 104 18.24 1.08 9.45
C GLN A 104 19.30 2.16 9.18
N ASP A 105 19.34 3.23 9.98
CA ASP A 105 20.33 4.32 9.93
C ASP A 105 21.45 4.18 10.99
#